data_AF-A0A1W9L3T7-F1
#
_entry.id   AF-A0A1W9L3T7-F1
#
_cell.length_a   1.000
_cell.length_b   1.000
_cell.length_c   1.000
_cell.angle_alpha   90.00
_cell.angle_beta   90.00
_cell.angle_gamma   90.00
#
_symmetry.space_group_name_H-M   'P 1'
#
loop_
_entity.id
_entity.type
_entity.pdbx_description
1 polymer ?
#
loop_
_entity_poly.entity_id
_entity_poly.type
_entity_poly.pdbx_seq_one_letter_code
_entity_poly.pdbx_strand_id
1 'polypeptide(L)'
;MNLKELIDIYFKLTNRFDFLWNFYTFFVIAMGGYFISNKAELILTFPEKMVLIVGYGLFASMNVAGLVITSGSLKAVANIIYYMATEPSDMAIVRNLVRKNHGMDNIATFLIHGTMLLLFIT
;
A
#
# COMPACT_ATOMS: atom_id res chain seq x y z
N MET A 1 -2.96 20.81 19.23
CA MET A 1 -2.29 20.62 17.94
C MET A 1 -2.79 21.69 17.00
N ASN A 2 -1.91 22.44 16.35
CA ASN A 2 -2.31 23.48 15.40
C ASN A 2 -2.49 22.90 13.98
N LEU A 3 -3.12 23.66 13.07
CA LEU A 3 -3.39 23.21 11.70
C LEU A 3 -2.11 22.83 10.94
N LYS A 4 -1.00 23.55 11.18
CA LYS A 4 0.30 23.27 10.55
C LYS A 4 0.86 21.92 10.98
N GLU A 5 0.83 21.61 12.26
CA GLU A 5 1.26 20.31 12.82
C GLU A 5 0.45 19.15 12.24
N LEU A 6 -0.87 19.33 12.08
CA LEU A 6 -1.75 18.35 11.43
C LEU A 6 -1.36 18.10 9.96
N ILE A 7 -1.09 19.17 9.22
CA ILE A 7 -0.64 19.08 7.82
C ILE A 7 0.71 18.38 7.73
N ASP A 8 1.65 18.69 8.61
CA ASP A 8 2.96 18.01 8.66
C ASP A 8 2.81 16.51 8.97
N ILE A 9 1.92 16.15 9.89
CA ILE A 9 1.58 14.74 10.18
C ILE A 9 0.95 14.07 8.96
N TYR A 10 0.02 14.75 8.27
CA TYR A 10 -0.61 14.24 7.07
C TYR A 10 0.44 13.89 6.00
N PHE A 11 1.36 14.81 5.69
CA PHE A 11 2.43 14.54 4.70
C PHE A 11 3.38 13.43 5.11
N LYS A 12 3.74 13.35 6.41
CA LYS A 12 4.56 12.22 6.90
C LYS A 12 3.87 10.88 6.70
N LEU A 13 2.56 10.82 6.96
CA LEU A 13 1.76 9.62 6.73
C LEU A 13 1.62 9.30 5.23
N THR A 14 1.46 10.30 4.37
CA THR A 14 1.43 10.13 2.91
C THR A 14 2.75 9.55 2.41
N ASN A 15 3.89 10.12 2.82
CA ASN A 15 5.20 9.60 2.45
C ASN A 15 5.41 8.15 2.91
N ARG A 16 4.93 7.82 4.11
CA ARG A 16 4.98 6.44 4.63
C ARG A 16 4.09 5.50 3.82
N PHE A 17 2.90 5.95 3.45
CA PHE A 17 1.98 5.19 2.61
C PHE A 17 2.60 4.92 1.24
N ASP A 18 3.12 5.96 0.57
CA ASP A 18 3.78 5.87 -0.73
C ASP A 18 5.00 4.94 -0.67
N PHE A 19 5.79 5.00 0.41
CA PHE A 19 6.91 4.08 0.62
C PHE A 19 6.46 2.62 0.70
N LEU A 20 5.46 2.33 1.54
CA LEU A 20 4.92 0.97 1.69
C LEU A 20 4.37 0.46 0.36
N TRP A 21 3.67 1.32 -0.38
CA TRP A 21 3.09 1.00 -1.67
C TRP A 21 4.14 0.70 -2.74
N ASN A 22 5.17 1.55 -2.83
CA ASN A 22 6.27 1.37 -3.76
C ASN A 22 7.09 0.12 -3.43
N PHE A 23 7.42 -0.11 -2.16
CA PHE A 23 8.13 -1.30 -1.72
C PHE A 23 7.37 -2.58 -2.09
N TYR A 24 6.06 -2.60 -1.84
CA TYR A 24 5.19 -3.69 -2.22
C TYR A 24 5.21 -3.93 -3.74
N THR A 25 5.07 -2.86 -4.54
CA THR A 25 5.05 -2.93 -6.00
C THR A 25 6.37 -3.46 -6.56
N PHE A 26 7.51 -2.96 -6.08
CA PHE A 26 8.83 -3.44 -6.52
C PHE A 26 9.05 -4.90 -6.15
N PHE A 27 8.66 -5.31 -4.95
CA PHE A 27 8.77 -6.70 -4.53
C PHE A 27 7.97 -7.62 -5.44
N VAL A 28 6.72 -7.25 -5.75
CA VAL A 28 5.88 -8.02 -6.66
C VAL A 28 6.49 -8.09 -8.05
N ILE A 29 6.92 -6.97 -8.62
CA ILE A 29 7.54 -6.98 -9.96
C ILE A 29 8.78 -7.88 -9.96
N ALA A 30 9.62 -7.80 -8.93
CA ALA A 30 10.82 -8.62 -8.81
C ALA A 30 10.48 -10.11 -8.71
N MET A 31 9.54 -10.48 -7.85
CA MET A 31 9.10 -11.88 -7.69
C MET A 31 8.42 -12.42 -8.96
N GLY A 32 7.56 -11.60 -9.58
CA GLY A 32 6.86 -11.98 -10.81
C GLY A 32 7.83 -12.16 -11.96
N GLY A 33 8.79 -11.23 -12.11
CA GLY A 33 9.90 -11.35 -13.04
C GLY A 33 10.73 -12.60 -12.80
N TYR A 34 11.08 -12.89 -11.54
CA TYR A 34 11.81 -14.10 -11.19
C TYR A 34 11.07 -15.39 -11.61
N PHE A 35 9.77 -15.50 -11.32
CA PHE A 35 9.00 -16.68 -11.72
C PHE A 35 8.80 -16.79 -13.24
N ILE A 36 8.57 -15.67 -13.93
CA ILE A 36 8.41 -15.65 -15.39
C ILE A 36 9.72 -16.07 -16.07
N SER A 37 10.86 -15.52 -15.62
CA SER A 37 12.17 -15.80 -16.20
C SER A 37 12.62 -17.24 -16.00
N ASN A 38 12.22 -17.89 -14.91
CA ASN A 38 12.69 -19.23 -14.55
C ASN A 38 11.62 -20.33 -14.70
N LYS A 39 10.46 -20.02 -15.29
CA LYS A 39 9.27 -20.89 -15.28
C LYS A 39 9.49 -22.31 -15.84
N ALA A 40 10.44 -22.48 -16.76
CA ALA A 40 10.77 -23.78 -17.36
C ALA A 40 11.77 -24.61 -16.54
N GLU A 41 12.54 -23.99 -15.64
CA GLU A 41 13.61 -24.64 -14.87
C GLU A 41 13.30 -24.76 -13.37
N LEU A 42 12.29 -24.02 -12.88
CA LEU A 42 11.93 -23.98 -11.46
C LEU A 42 11.12 -25.21 -11.03
N ILE A 43 11.78 -26.37 -10.90
CA ILE A 43 11.19 -27.55 -10.27
C ILE A 43 11.34 -27.42 -8.75
N LEU A 44 10.40 -26.71 -8.13
CA LEU A 44 10.35 -26.60 -6.67
C LEU A 44 9.77 -27.87 -6.04
N THR A 45 10.47 -28.41 -5.06
CA THR A 45 9.93 -29.47 -4.18
C THR A 45 8.75 -28.93 -3.38
N PHE A 46 7.86 -29.83 -2.92
CA PHE A 46 6.69 -29.43 -2.13
C PHE A 46 7.05 -28.58 -0.88
N PRO A 47 8.09 -28.91 -0.09
CA PRO A 47 8.51 -28.06 1.03
C PRO A 47 8.92 -26.65 0.60
N GLU A 48 9.66 -26.50 -0.50
CA GLU A 48 10.09 -25.19 -1.00
C GLU A 48 8.90 -24.34 -1.46
N LYS A 49 7.92 -24.96 -2.11
CA LYS A 49 6.64 -24.29 -2.46
C LYS A 49 5.91 -23.80 -1.22
N MET A 50 5.82 -24.63 -0.17
CA MET A 50 5.18 -24.23 1.09
C MET A 50 5.89 -23.08 1.77
N VAL A 51 7.23 -23.10 1.82
CA VAL A 51 8.03 -21.99 2.38
C VAL A 51 7.79 -20.70 1.61
N LEU A 52 7.76 -20.76 0.28
CA LEU A 52 7.49 -19.59 -0.57
C LEU A 52 6.07 -19.04 -0.37
N ILE A 53 5.06 -19.93 -0.32
CA ILE A 53 3.66 -19.53 -0.10
C ILE A 53 3.49 -18.88 1.27
N VAL A 54 4.03 -19.49 2.33
CA VAL A 54 3.92 -18.95 3.69
C VAL A 54 4.70 -17.64 3.81
N GLY A 55 5.93 -17.58 3.29
CA GLY A 55 6.75 -16.37 3.29
C GLY A 55 6.08 -15.22 2.54
N TYR A 56 5.52 -15.51 1.37
CA TYR A 56 4.75 -14.53 0.60
C TYR A 56 3.48 -14.10 1.34
N GLY A 57 2.73 -15.03 1.95
CA GLY A 57 1.53 -14.72 2.72
C GLY A 57 1.82 -13.82 3.93
N LEU A 58 2.91 -14.07 4.65
CA LEU A 58 3.38 -13.20 5.74
C LEU A 58 3.76 -11.82 5.22
N PHE A 59 4.55 -11.75 4.15
CA PHE A 59 4.91 -10.48 3.52
C PHE A 59 3.68 -9.67 3.07
N ALA A 60 2.75 -10.32 2.37
CA ALA A 60 1.51 -9.74 1.90
C ALA A 60 0.67 -9.19 3.05
N SER A 61 0.44 -10.01 4.08
CA SER A 61 -0.36 -9.60 5.25
C SER A 61 0.26 -8.42 5.99
N MET A 62 1.58 -8.38 6.17
CA MET A 62 2.27 -7.25 6.79
C MET A 62 2.14 -5.96 5.97
N ASN A 63 2.30 -6.05 4.65
CA ASN A 63 2.16 -4.88 3.77
C ASN A 63 0.72 -4.36 3.77
N VAL A 64 -0.27 -5.25 3.61
CA VAL A 64 -1.69 -4.89 3.65
C VAL A 64 -2.05 -4.27 4.99
N ALA A 65 -1.62 -4.87 6.11
CA ALA A 65 -1.84 -4.30 7.44
C ALA A 65 -1.23 -2.90 7.57
N GLY A 66 0.01 -2.71 7.10
CA GLY A 66 0.68 -1.41 7.10
C GLY A 66 -0.07 -0.36 6.28
N LEU A 67 -0.56 -0.72 5.09
CA LEU A 67 -1.36 0.15 4.22
C LEU A 67 -2.71 0.50 4.86
N VAL A 68 -3.41 -0.48 5.42
CA VAL A 68 -4.72 -0.28 6.08
C VAL A 68 -4.58 0.66 7.28
N ILE A 69 -3.59 0.43 8.15
CA ILE A 69 -3.36 1.28 9.33
C ILE A 69 -3.01 2.70 8.89
N THR A 70 -2.06 2.84 7.95
CA THR A 70 -1.60 4.17 7.49
C THR A 70 -2.72 4.93 6.76
N SER A 71 -3.52 4.24 5.95
CA SER A 71 -4.70 4.81 5.29
C SER A 71 -5.76 5.25 6.30
N GLY A 72 -6.01 4.45 7.34
CA GLY A 72 -6.90 4.80 8.45
C GLY A 72 -6.44 6.08 9.17
N SER A 73 -5.15 6.17 9.49
CA SER A 73 -4.55 7.36 10.09
C SER A 73 -4.64 8.59 9.17
N LEU A 74 -4.36 8.43 7.87
CA LEU A 74 -4.49 9.50 6.88
C LEU A 74 -5.91 10.06 6.84
N LYS A 75 -6.92 9.19 6.81
CA LYS A 75 -8.34 9.59 6.83
C LYS A 75 -8.71 10.32 8.12
N ALA A 76 -8.24 9.84 9.26
CA ALA A 76 -8.49 10.48 10.54
C ALA A 76 -7.90 11.90 10.60
N VAL A 77 -6.63 12.05 10.19
CA VAL A 77 -5.96 13.36 10.16
C VAL A 77 -6.62 14.30 9.15
N ALA A 78 -6.93 13.82 7.96
CA ALA A 78 -7.68 14.57 6.95
C ALA A 78 -9.00 15.11 7.50
N ASN A 79 -9.79 14.29 8.19
CA ASN A 79 -11.06 14.71 8.78
C ASN A 79 -10.88 15.81 9.83
N ILE A 80 -9.82 15.74 10.64
CA ILE A 80 -9.51 16.77 11.64
C ILE A 80 -9.10 18.08 10.94
N ILE A 81 -8.27 18.01 9.89
CA ILE A 81 -7.87 19.18 9.10
C ILE A 81 -9.11 19.85 8.49
N TYR A 82 -10.03 19.07 7.90
CA TYR A 82 -11.28 19.59 7.37
C TYR A 82 -12.15 20.30 8.41
N TYR A 83 -12.16 19.82 9.65
CA TYR A 83 -12.92 20.42 10.73
C TYR A 83 -12.29 21.73 11.24
N MET A 84 -10.95 21.83 11.22
CA MET A 84 -10.22 23.01 11.73
C MET A 84 -10.02 24.12 10.69
N ALA A 85 -10.15 23.83 9.40
CA ALA A 85 -10.08 24.82 8.33
C ALA A 85 -11.37 25.67 8.33
N THR A 86 -11.37 26.78 9.08
CA THR A 86 -12.55 27.64 9.28
C THR A 86 -12.83 28.59 8.10
N GLU A 87 -11.86 28.81 7.21
CA GLU A 87 -12.04 29.67 6.03
C GLU A 87 -12.31 28.88 4.73
N PRO A 88 -13.24 29.35 3.88
CA PRO A 88 -13.59 28.69 2.61
C PRO A 88 -12.41 28.56 1.62
N SER A 89 -11.48 29.52 1.64
CA SER A 89 -10.26 29.55 0.82
C SER A 89 -9.27 28.46 1.23
N ASP A 90 -9.02 28.33 2.54
CA ASP A 90 -8.15 27.30 3.10
C ASP A 90 -8.74 25.90 2.91
N MET A 91 -10.06 25.78 3.03
CA MET A 91 -10.82 24.57 2.73
C MET A 91 -10.60 24.09 1.29
N ALA A 92 -10.52 24.96 0.28
CA ALA A 92 -10.33 24.55 -1.11
C ALA A 92 -8.92 23.97 -1.37
N ILE A 93 -7.89 24.58 -0.77
CA ILE A 93 -6.50 24.14 -0.88
C ILE A 93 -6.31 22.82 -0.12
N VAL A 94 -6.82 22.73 1.11
CA VAL A 94 -6.83 21.52 1.92
C VAL A 94 -7.58 20.39 1.22
N ARG A 95 -8.76 20.68 0.65
CA ARG A 95 -9.58 19.69 -0.04
C ARG A 95 -8.86 19.13 -1.27
N ASN A 96 -8.17 19.96 -2.04
CA ASN A 96 -7.38 19.48 -3.19
C ASN A 96 -6.16 18.66 -2.75
N LEU A 97 -5.50 19.03 -1.65
CA LEU A 97 -4.39 18.28 -1.06
C LEU A 97 -4.82 16.89 -0.55
N VAL A 98 -5.98 16.82 0.12
CA VAL A 98 -6.51 15.60 0.71
C VAL A 98 -7.22 14.71 -0.32
N ARG A 99 -7.76 15.28 -1.41
CA ARG A 99 -8.44 14.54 -2.48
C ARG A 99 -7.48 13.79 -3.41
N LYS A 100 -6.16 13.83 -3.20
CA LYS A 100 -5.24 12.92 -3.90
C LYS A 100 -5.56 11.49 -3.42
N ASN A 101 -6.42 10.84 -4.19
CA ASN A 101 -7.22 9.71 -3.75
C ASN A 101 -6.40 8.42 -3.83
N HIS A 102 -6.06 7.84 -2.68
CA HIS A 102 -5.46 6.49 -2.55
C HIS A 102 -6.47 5.35 -2.86
N GLY A 103 -7.66 5.68 -3.39
CA GLY A 103 -8.72 4.70 -3.68
C GLY A 103 -8.39 3.70 -4.80
N MET A 104 -7.53 4.07 -5.75
CA MET A 104 -7.05 3.14 -6.80
C MET A 104 -6.08 2.09 -6.25
N ASP A 105 -5.42 2.37 -5.13
CA ASP A 105 -4.39 1.50 -4.57
C ASP A 105 -4.99 0.20 -4.02
N ASN A 106 -6.21 0.24 -3.46
CA ASN A 106 -6.88 -0.95 -2.92
C ASN A 106 -7.24 -1.99 -4.00
N ILE A 107 -7.70 -1.55 -5.17
CA ILE A 107 -8.08 -2.45 -6.27
C ILE A 107 -6.82 -3.05 -6.92
N ALA A 108 -5.78 -2.23 -7.10
CA ALA A 108 -4.48 -2.69 -7.55
C ALA A 108 -3.88 -3.71 -6.57
N THR A 109 -4.03 -3.49 -5.25
CA THR A 109 -3.57 -4.42 -4.22
C THR A 109 -4.21 -5.79 -4.40
N PHE A 110 -5.54 -5.85 -4.55
CA PHE A 110 -6.26 -7.11 -4.70
C PHE A 110 -5.90 -7.84 -6.00
N LEU A 111 -5.81 -7.11 -7.12
CA LEU A 111 -5.43 -7.69 -8.41
C LEU A 111 -4.02 -8.27 -8.38
N ILE A 112 -3.07 -7.56 -7.78
CA ILE A 112 -1.69 -7.99 -7.69
C ILE A 112 -1.55 -9.24 -6.80
N HIS A 113 -2.20 -9.24 -5.63
CA HIS A 113 -2.19 -10.41 -4.74
C HIS A 113 -2.84 -11.63 -5.39
N GLY A 114 -3.97 -11.47 -6.09
CA GLY A 114 -4.63 -12.56 -6.80
C GLY A 114 -3.77 -13.16 -7.91
N THR A 115 -3.09 -12.31 -8.68
CA THR A 115 -2.21 -12.75 -9.78
C THR A 115 -0.98 -13.49 -9.26
N MET A 116 -0.40 -13.01 -8.15
CA MET A 116 0.73 -13.67 -7.50
C MET A 116 0.37 -15.02 -6.87
N LEU A 117 -0.77 -15.09 -6.19
CA LEU A 117 -1.24 -16.35 -5.61
C LEU A 117 -1.40 -17.43 -6.69
N LEU A 118 -1.95 -17.06 -7.85
CA LEU A 118 -2.08 -17.95 -8.99
C LEU A 118 -0.72 -18.45 -9.50
N LEU A 119 0.29 -17.57 -9.57
CA LEU A 119 1.65 -17.94 -9.98
C LEU A 119 2.34 -18.92 -9.01
N PHE A 120 2.03 -18.89 -7.72
CA PHE A 120 2.58 -19.86 -6.76
C PHE A 120 1.89 -21.23 -6.82
N ILE A 121 0.64 -21.28 -7.29
CA ILE A 121 -0.17 -22.50 -7.36
C ILE A 121 0.08 -23.26 -8.67
N THR A 122 0.29 -22.56 -9.78
CA THR A 122 0.58 -23.14 -11.12
C THR A 122 2.05 -23.47 -11.29
#